data_AF-A0A6I5HLG9-F1
#
_entry.id   AF-A0A6I5HLG9-F1
#
_cell.length_a   1.000
_cell.length_b   1.000
_cell.length_c   1.000
_cell.angle_alpha   90.00
_cell.angle_beta   90.00
_cell.angle_gamma   90.00
#
_symmetry.space_group_name_H-M   'P 1'
#
loop_
_entity.id
_entity.type
_entity.pdbx_description
1 polymer ?
#
loop_
_entity_poly.entity_id
_entity_poly.type
_entity_poly.pdbx_seq_one_letter_code
_entity_poly.pdbx_strand_id
1 'polypeptide(L)' 'MYEYELHRFRSAELRRTAQRERLAREAVRARRAARRAEHAGNGTPAAESHTDRPRRLRPARTA' A
#
# COMPACT_ATOMS: atom_id res chain seq x y z
N MET A 1 -39.79 13.19 -0.90
CA MET A 1 -39.14 12.91 -2.20
C MET A 1 -37.81 13.65 -2.24
N TYR A 2 -36.82 13.18 -1.47
CA TYR A 2 -35.49 13.79 -1.28
C TYR A 2 -34.41 12.76 -0.91
N GLU A 3 -34.84 11.60 -0.41
CA GLU A 3 -33.96 10.49 -0.03
C GLU A 3 -33.09 10.03 -1.20
N TYR A 4 -33.67 9.89 -2.40
CA TYR A 4 -32.92 9.48 -3.58
C TYR A 4 -31.79 10.47 -3.94
N GLU A 5 -32.06 11.76 -3.84
CA GLU A 5 -31.06 12.79 -4.12
C GLU A 5 -29.96 12.78 -3.06
N LEU A 6 -30.32 12.66 -1.79
CA LEU A 6 -29.38 12.54 -0.68
C LEU A 6 -28.48 11.30 -0.82
N HIS A 7 -29.07 10.16 -1.21
CA HIS A 7 -28.32 8.94 -1.49
C HIS A 7 -27.37 9.12 -2.68
N ARG A 8 -27.78 9.83 -3.73
CA ARG A 8 -26.94 10.11 -4.89
C ARG A 8 -25.75 10.99 -4.52
N PHE A 9 -25.96 12.04 -3.73
CA PHE A 9 -24.88 12.91 -3.25
C PHE A 9 -23.90 12.14 -2.37
N ARG A 10 -24.40 11.38 -1.39
CA ARG A 10 -23.58 10.56 -0.50
C ARG A 10 -22.77 9.50 -1.26
N SER A 11 -23.39 8.86 -2.25
CA SER A 11 -22.69 7.89 -3.12
C SER A 11 -21.60 8.55 -3.97
N ALA A 12 -21.81 9.78 -4.44
CA ALA A 12 -20.79 10.53 -5.15
C ALA A 12 -19.62 10.92 -4.23
N GLU A 13 -19.91 11.33 -3.00
CA GLU A 13 -18.89 11.62 -1.98
C GLU A 13 -18.03 10.41 -1.65
N LEU A 14 -18.66 9.27 -1.36
CA LEU A 14 -17.93 8.03 -1.04
C LEU A 14 -16.99 7.61 -2.17
N ARG A 15 -17.43 7.72 -3.42
CA ARG A 15 -16.58 7.45 -4.59
C ARG A 15 -15.39 8.39 -4.68
N ARG A 16 -15.58 9.70 -4.43
CA ARG A 16 -14.48 10.67 -4.39
C ARG A 16 -13.48 10.35 -3.28
N THR A 17 -13.96 10.02 -2.09
CA THR A 17 -13.10 9.67 -0.95
C THR A 17 -12.29 8.40 -1.24
N ALA A 18 -12.94 7.36 -1.74
CA ALA A 18 -12.28 6.11 -2.13
C ALA A 18 -11.21 6.34 -3.22
N GLN A 19 -11.49 7.20 -4.19
CA GLN A 19 -10.52 7.55 -5.23
C GLN A 19 -9.29 8.28 -4.64
N ARG A 20 -9.51 9.25 -3.74
CA ARG A 20 -8.40 9.95 -3.06
C ARG A 20 -7.53 9.00 -2.25
N GLU A 21 -8.15 8.09 -1.49
CA GLU A 21 -7.42 7.07 -0.74
C GLU A 21 -6.62 6.14 -1.64
N ARG A 22 -7.19 5.71 -2.77
CA ARG A 22 -6.48 4.90 -3.77
C ARG A 22 -5.24 5.64 -4.30
N LEU A 23 -5.38 6.90 -4.69
CA LEU A 23 -4.27 7.72 -5.18
C LEU A 23 -3.18 7.89 -4.12
N ALA A 24 -3.55 8.14 -2.86
CA ALA A 24 -2.59 8.24 -1.76
C ALA A 24 -1.81 6.93 -1.57
N ARG A 25 -2.51 5.78 -1.61
CA ARG A 25 -1.86 4.46 -1.52
C ARG A 25 -0.93 4.20 -2.69
N GLU A 26 -1.32 4.60 -3.90
CA GLU A 26 -0.51 4.45 -5.11
C GLU A 26 0.76 5.28 -5.04
N ALA A 27 0.67 6.55 -4.61
CA ALA A 27 1.84 7.41 -4.39
C ALA A 27 2.82 6.78 -3.38
N VAL A 28 2.32 6.22 -2.28
CA VAL A 28 3.15 5.50 -1.30
C VAL A 28 3.78 4.24 -1.92
N ARG A 29 3.03 3.47 -2.71
CA ARG A 29 3.55 2.27 -3.40
C ARG A 29 4.63 2.64 -4.41
N ALA A 30 4.42 3.68 -5.22
CA ALA A 30 5.40 4.19 -6.18
C ALA A 30 6.69 4.61 -5.47
N ARG A 31 6.57 5.36 -4.37
CA ARG A 31 7.74 5.74 -3.54
C ARG A 31 8.49 4.53 -2.98
N ARG A 32 7.77 3.51 -2.50
CA ARG A 32 8.37 2.26 -2.03
C ARG A 32 9.03 1.47 -3.16
N ALA A 33 8.46 1.49 -4.35
CA ALA A 33 9.05 0.86 -5.53
C ALA A 33 10.34 1.57 -5.93
N ALA A 34 10.34 2.90 -6.00
CA ALA A 34 11.54 3.70 -6.27
C ALA A 34 12.67 3.41 -5.27
N ARG A 35 12.38 3.42 -3.95
CA ARG A 35 13.37 3.06 -2.92
C ARG A 35 13.93 1.65 -3.10
N ARG A 36 13.08 0.68 -3.44
CA ARG A 36 13.55 -0.70 -3.70
C ARG A 36 14.42 -0.77 -4.96
N ALA A 37 14.08 0.00 -6.00
CA ALA A 37 14.88 0.08 -7.21
C ALA A 37 16.24 0.74 -6.95
N GLU A 38 16.31 1.81 -6.16
CA GLU A 38 17.57 2.44 -5.73
C GLU A 38 18.46 1.46 -4.94
N HIS A 39 17.87 0.72 -3.99
CA HIS A 39 18.60 -0.31 -3.25
C HIS A 39 19.04 -1.49 -4.14
N ALA A 40 18.24 -1.87 -5.14
CA ALA A 40 18.61 -2.91 -6.10
C ALA A 40 19.67 -2.44 -7.11
N GLY A 41 19.71 -1.15 -7.46
CA GLY A 41 20.70 -0.57 -8.37
C GLY A 41 22.06 -0.29 -7.72
N ASN A 42 22.08 -0.03 -6.40
CA ASN A 42 23.30 0.26 -5.64
C ASN A 42 23.93 -0.98 -4.96
N GLY A 43 23.42 -2.18 -5.21
CA GLY A 43 23.90 -3.41 -4.57
C GLY A 43 23.98 -4.55 -5.57
N THR A 44 25.22 -4.82 -6.02
CA THR A 44 25.81 -6.15 -6.26
C THR A 44 24.86 -7.34 -6.51
N PRO A 45 25.12 -8.17 -7.55
CA PRO A 45 24.31 -9.35 -7.82
C PRO A 45 24.33 -10.23 -6.57
N ALA A 46 23.15 -10.40 -5.95
CA ALA A 46 22.87 -11.23 -4.78
C ALA A 46 24.09 -12.00 -4.24
N ALA A 47 25.03 -11.28 -3.61
CA ALA A 47 25.98 -11.93 -2.75
C ALA A 47 25.09 -12.50 -1.65
N GLU A 48 25.04 -13.83 -1.55
CA GLU A 48 24.33 -14.61 -0.54
C GLU A 48 24.60 -14.04 0.84
N SER A 49 23.84 -12.99 1.17
CA SER A 49 24.03 -12.22 2.37
C SER A 49 23.33 -13.05 3.41
N HIS A 50 24.10 -13.92 4.06
CA HIS A 50 23.84 -14.50 5.37
C HIS A 50 23.63 -13.33 6.34
N THR A 51 22.52 -12.65 6.16
CA THR A 51 22.07 -11.57 7.00
C THR A 51 21.35 -12.28 8.11
N ASP A 52 22.03 -12.39 9.25
CA ASP A 52 21.48 -12.79 10.55
C ASP A 52 20.44 -11.76 11.03
N ARG A 53 19.45 -11.49 10.19
CA ARG A 53 18.28 -10.73 10.56
C ARG A 53 17.40 -11.70 11.33
N PRO A 54 17.18 -11.51 12.63
CA PRO A 54 16.29 -12.38 13.38
C PRO A 54 14.94 -12.38 12.69
N ARG A 55 14.56 -13.53 12.12
CA ARG A 55 13.25 -13.76 11.53
C ARG A 55 12.25 -13.51 12.65
N ARG A 56 11.50 -12.39 12.57
CA ARG A 56 10.35 -12.17 13.44
C ARG A 56 9.35 -13.28 13.15
N LEU A 57 9.34 -14.29 14.02
CA LEU A 57 8.31 -15.34 14.01
C LEU A 57 6.97 -14.65 14.22
N ARG A 58 6.05 -14.83 13.26
CA ARG A 58 4.67 -14.37 13.41
C ARG A 58 3.94 -15.38 14.29
N PRO A 59 3.21 -14.95 15.34
CA PRO A 59 2.34 -15.87 16.06
C PRO A 59 1.29 -16.44 15.09
N ALA A 60 0.87 -17.69 15.36
CA ALA A 60 -0.20 -18.33 14.59
C ALA A 60 -1.44 -17.43 14.60
N ARG A 61 -2.02 -17.17 13.41
CA ARG A 61 -3.33 -16.52 13.32
C ARG A 61 -4.35 -17.50 13.88
N THR A 62 -5.08 -17.11 14.91
CA THR A 62 -6.28 -17.81 15.36
C THR A 62 -7.34 -17.78 14.26
N ALA A 63 -7.96 -18.92 14.01
CA ALA A 63 -9.08 -19.09 13.06
C ALA A 63 -10.38 -18.51 13.62
#